data_AF-A0A967N3K5-F1
#
_entry.id   AF-A0A967N3K5-F1
#
_cell.length_a   1.000
_cell.length_b   1.000
_cell.length_c   1.000
_cell.angle_alpha   90.00
_cell.angle_beta   90.00
_cell.angle_gamma   90.00
#
_symmetry.space_group_name_H-M   'P 1'
#
loop_
_entity.id
_entity.type
_entity.pdbx_description
1 polymer ?
#
loop_
_entity_poly.entity_id
_entity_poly.type
_entity_poly.pdbx_seq_one_letter_code
_entity_poly.pdbx_strand_id
1 'polypeptide(L)'
;MRPRALGCECDPSGAADCTSCRICEPHCPPRLDLARVVATSRRLGGVPTSHQGLFTATATLEALGAPSALGEWHATRPGVETGDDAVFFPGTAALMDPFFDREPEYAVGPHAALLLLNAAGLRPRVVGGTSGHDLWYQGYFEEFRALSERLVPLLEDALEATNGGPVICHSAEDAHALRDLHGINAVHLSQFLEGTDLGEGPAE
;
A
#
# COMPACT_ATOMS: atom_id res chain seq x y z
N MET A 1 -40.78 20.00 2.27
CA MET A 1 -39.89 18.86 2.03
C MET A 1 -38.45 19.34 2.14
N ARG A 2 -37.70 18.90 3.15
CA ARG A 2 -36.25 19.14 3.22
C ARG A 2 -35.55 18.07 2.37
N PRO A 3 -34.42 18.35 1.70
CA PRO A 3 -33.69 17.32 0.99
C PRO A 3 -33.21 16.29 2.01
N ARG A 4 -33.56 15.01 1.82
CA ARG A 4 -32.85 13.92 2.48
C ARG A 4 -31.43 13.96 1.91
N ALA A 5 -30.47 14.43 2.70
CA ALA A 5 -29.08 14.11 2.45
C ALA A 5 -29.01 12.57 2.35
N LEU A 6 -28.39 12.06 1.29
CA LEU A 6 -28.09 10.64 1.12
C LEU A 6 -27.38 10.15 2.38
N GLY A 7 -28.15 9.50 3.25
CA GLY A 7 -27.76 9.16 4.60
C GLY A 7 -26.74 8.04 4.56
N CYS A 8 -25.49 8.38 4.85
CA CYS A 8 -24.66 7.44 5.57
C CYS A 8 -25.22 7.43 7.00
N GLU A 9 -26.07 6.45 7.32
CA GLU A 9 -26.40 6.14 8.71
C GLU A 9 -25.14 5.54 9.33
N CYS A 10 -24.22 6.40 9.77
CA CYS A 10 -23.12 5.98 10.63
C CYS A 10 -23.73 5.54 11.95
N ASP A 11 -24.09 4.27 12.06
CA ASP A 11 -24.43 3.67 13.34
C ASP A 11 -23.22 3.84 14.29
N PRO A 12 -23.35 4.57 15.40
CA PRO A 12 -22.26 4.72 16.37
C PRO A 12 -21.86 3.39 17.05
N SER A 13 -22.66 2.31 16.97
CA SER A 13 -22.19 0.96 17.32
C SER A 13 -21.31 0.30 16.25
N GLY A 14 -21.28 0.84 15.03
CA GLY A 14 -20.59 0.30 13.85
C GLY A 14 -19.18 0.84 13.63
N ALA A 15 -18.51 1.39 14.64
CA ALA A 15 -17.10 1.82 14.50
C ALA A 15 -16.19 0.67 14.01
N ALA A 16 -16.51 -0.57 14.40
CA ALA A 16 -15.85 -1.76 13.87
C ALA A 16 -16.04 -1.92 12.34
N ASP A 17 -17.24 -1.62 11.85
CA ASP A 17 -17.66 -1.75 10.44
C ASP A 17 -17.31 -0.54 9.57
N CYS A 18 -16.84 0.55 10.17
CA CYS A 18 -16.48 1.78 9.44
C CYS A 18 -15.27 1.57 8.54
N THR A 19 -15.43 1.59 7.22
CA THR A 19 -14.33 1.36 6.25
C THR A 19 -13.31 2.51 6.14
N SER A 20 -13.41 3.54 7.01
CA SER A 20 -12.52 4.71 7.00
C SER A 20 -12.39 5.38 5.61
N CYS A 21 -13.45 5.34 4.81
CA CYS A 21 -13.50 5.89 3.43
C CYS A 21 -13.37 7.42 3.33
N ARG A 22 -13.23 8.11 4.46
CA ARG A 22 -13.10 9.58 4.59
C ARG A 22 -14.28 10.41 4.03
N ILE A 23 -15.37 9.80 3.58
CA ILE A 23 -16.56 10.52 3.08
C ILE A 23 -17.14 11.47 4.15
N CYS A 24 -17.07 11.10 5.42
CA CYS A 24 -17.55 11.91 6.53
C CYS A 24 -16.62 13.08 6.94
N GLU A 25 -15.35 13.06 6.52
CA GLU A 25 -14.32 13.98 6.99
C GLU A 25 -14.58 15.43 6.56
N PRO A 26 -14.91 15.75 5.29
CA PRO A 26 -15.23 17.12 4.87
C PRO A 26 -16.48 17.69 5.54
N HIS A 27 -17.34 16.82 6.07
CA HIS A 27 -18.60 17.19 6.71
C HIS A 27 -18.50 17.31 8.23
N CYS A 28 -17.37 16.95 8.84
CA CYS A 28 -17.17 16.97 10.28
C CYS A 28 -16.88 18.41 10.78
N PRO A 29 -17.81 19.09 11.47
CA PRO A 29 -17.61 20.48 11.92
C PRO A 29 -16.36 20.69 12.80
N PRO A 30 -16.00 19.78 13.74
CA PRO A 30 -14.80 19.93 14.55
C PRO A 30 -13.49 19.55 13.85
N ARG A 31 -13.51 19.13 12.57
CA ARG A 31 -12.35 18.57 11.86
C ARG A 31 -11.69 17.42 12.63
N LEU A 32 -12.53 16.57 13.22
CA LEU A 32 -12.05 15.38 13.92
C LEU A 32 -11.43 14.42 12.90
N ASP A 33 -10.25 13.90 13.21
CA ASP A 33 -9.66 12.79 12.48
C ASP A 33 -10.44 11.50 12.78
N LEU A 34 -11.55 11.33 12.05
CA LEU A 34 -12.46 10.21 12.23
C LEU A 34 -11.77 8.87 11.93
N ALA A 35 -10.81 8.84 11.00
CA ALA A 35 -10.04 7.65 10.70
C ALA A 35 -9.23 7.19 11.92
N ARG A 36 -8.55 8.13 12.61
CA ARG A 36 -7.77 7.82 13.82
C ARG A 36 -8.65 7.43 15.00
N VAL A 37 -9.82 8.04 15.16
CA VAL A 37 -10.80 7.66 16.20
C VAL A 37 -11.30 6.23 15.99
N VAL A 38 -11.67 5.89 14.74
CA VAL A 38 -12.10 4.53 14.37
C VAL A 38 -10.97 3.51 14.60
N ALA A 39 -9.76 3.79 14.14
CA ALA A 39 -8.61 2.92 14.34
C ALA A 39 -8.31 2.68 15.83
N THR A 40 -8.41 3.73 16.65
CA THR A 40 -8.25 3.62 18.11
C THR A 40 -9.36 2.76 18.73
N SER A 41 -10.60 2.95 18.30
CA SER A 41 -11.74 2.14 18.76
C SER A 41 -11.57 0.66 18.41
N ARG A 42 -11.10 0.35 17.19
CA ARG A 42 -10.79 -1.03 16.77
C ARG A 42 -9.73 -1.68 17.63
N ARG A 43 -8.64 -0.95 17.90
CA ARG A 43 -7.55 -1.42 18.76
C ARG A 43 -8.03 -1.77 20.16
N LEU A 44 -8.81 -0.88 20.78
CA LEU A 44 -9.34 -1.07 22.13
C LEU A 44 -10.44 -2.14 22.18
N GLY A 45 -11.23 -2.27 21.11
CA GLY A 45 -12.32 -3.24 20.99
C GLY A 45 -11.84 -4.65 20.62
N GLY A 46 -10.57 -4.85 20.27
CA GLY A 46 -10.04 -6.14 19.85
C GLY A 46 -10.68 -6.66 18.56
N VAL A 47 -11.02 -5.76 17.63
CA VAL A 47 -11.65 -6.13 16.36
C VAL A 47 -10.70 -7.03 15.57
N PRO A 48 -11.18 -8.17 15.03
CA PRO A 48 -10.36 -9.03 14.20
C PRO A 48 -9.76 -8.28 13.01
N THR A 49 -8.48 -8.50 12.75
CA THR A 49 -7.76 -7.88 11.65
C THR A 49 -7.95 -8.69 10.36
N SER A 50 -7.82 -8.00 9.21
CA SER A 50 -7.82 -8.63 7.90
C SER A 50 -6.77 -9.76 7.84
N HIS A 51 -7.09 -10.82 7.09
CA HIS A 51 -6.16 -11.95 6.88
C HIS A 51 -5.58 -12.54 8.18
N GLN A 52 -6.40 -12.58 9.25
CA GLN A 52 -6.02 -13.08 10.58
C GLN A 52 -4.81 -12.34 11.19
N GLY A 53 -4.55 -11.10 10.77
CA GLY A 53 -3.47 -10.26 11.29
C GLY A 53 -2.12 -10.53 10.69
N LEU A 54 -2.03 -11.33 9.62
CA LEU A 54 -0.75 -11.60 8.97
C LEU A 54 -0.05 -10.32 8.50
N PHE A 55 -0.76 -9.41 7.84
CA PHE A 55 -0.18 -8.15 7.38
C PHE A 55 0.31 -7.26 8.54
N THR A 56 -0.50 -7.15 9.59
CA THR A 56 -0.12 -6.44 10.82
C THR A 56 1.12 -7.08 11.45
N ALA A 57 1.20 -8.40 11.50
CA ALA A 57 2.34 -9.13 12.06
C ALA A 57 3.61 -8.92 11.22
N THR A 58 3.53 -9.04 9.89
CA THR A 58 4.65 -8.77 8.98
C THR A 58 5.17 -7.34 9.14
N ALA A 59 4.26 -6.36 9.12
CA ALA A 59 4.62 -4.96 9.29
C ALA A 59 5.23 -4.67 10.69
N THR A 60 4.73 -5.33 11.73
CA THR A 60 5.30 -5.24 13.09
C THR A 60 6.72 -5.81 13.14
N LEU A 61 6.98 -6.95 12.49
CA LEU A 61 8.32 -7.52 12.44
C LEU A 61 9.30 -6.60 11.71
N GLU A 62 8.89 -6.01 10.59
CA GLU A 62 9.70 -5.01 9.86
C GLU A 62 9.97 -3.77 10.71
N ALA A 63 8.96 -3.29 11.46
CA ALA A 63 9.12 -2.19 12.42
C ALA A 63 10.15 -2.50 13.51
N LEU A 64 10.22 -3.76 13.95
CA LEU A 64 11.22 -4.26 14.91
C LEU A 64 12.61 -4.50 14.29
N GLY A 65 12.76 -4.27 13.00
CA GLY A 65 14.03 -4.38 12.30
C GLY A 65 14.31 -5.73 11.65
N ALA A 66 13.31 -6.62 11.56
CA ALA A 66 13.44 -7.82 10.75
C ALA A 66 13.73 -7.41 9.29
N PRO A 67 14.67 -8.08 8.60
CA PRO A 67 14.88 -7.87 7.17
C PRO A 67 13.59 -8.14 6.42
N SER A 68 13.19 -7.23 5.54
CA SER A 68 12.05 -7.49 4.67
C SER A 68 12.45 -8.57 3.66
N ALA A 69 11.72 -9.68 3.61
CA ALA A 69 11.90 -10.69 2.58
C ALA A 69 11.51 -10.17 1.18
N LEU A 70 10.95 -8.97 1.07
CA LEU A 70 10.47 -8.37 -0.18
C LEU A 70 11.56 -7.80 -1.06
N GLY A 71 12.72 -7.45 -0.49
CA GLY A 71 13.80 -6.78 -1.22
C GLY A 71 14.26 -7.57 -2.44
N GLU A 72 14.21 -8.91 -2.39
CA GLU A 72 14.71 -9.80 -3.44
C GLU A 72 13.65 -10.76 -4.00
N TRP A 73 12.38 -10.67 -3.58
CA TRP A 73 11.31 -11.57 -4.05
C TRP A 73 11.25 -11.66 -5.59
N HIS A 74 11.43 -10.52 -6.26
CA HIS A 74 11.39 -10.38 -7.70
C HIS A 74 12.52 -11.15 -8.41
N ALA A 75 13.66 -11.40 -7.76
CA ALA A 75 14.82 -12.09 -8.35
C ALA A 75 14.53 -13.55 -8.70
N THR A 76 13.48 -14.13 -8.10
CA THR A 76 13.04 -15.50 -8.38
C THR A 76 11.89 -15.57 -9.40
N ARG A 77 11.40 -14.42 -9.89
CA ARG A 77 10.22 -14.36 -10.76
C ARG A 77 10.64 -14.27 -12.23
N PRO A 78 10.06 -15.11 -13.11
CA PRO A 78 10.48 -15.17 -14.50
C PRO A 78 10.11 -13.89 -15.26
N GLY A 79 11.00 -13.47 -16.17
CA GLY A 79 10.75 -12.36 -17.09
C GLY A 79 10.81 -10.96 -16.47
N VAL A 80 11.15 -10.84 -15.19
CA VAL A 80 11.30 -9.54 -14.53
C VAL A 80 12.68 -8.95 -14.82
N GLU A 81 12.69 -7.68 -15.22
CA GLU A 81 13.89 -6.88 -15.39
C GLU A 81 13.87 -5.68 -14.42
N THR A 82 14.94 -5.48 -13.66
CA THR A 82 15.08 -4.38 -12.70
C THR A 82 16.23 -3.44 -13.09
N GLY A 83 16.20 -2.23 -12.55
CA GLY A 83 17.14 -1.15 -12.88
C GLY A 83 16.88 0.07 -12.01
N ASP A 84 17.19 1.27 -12.50
CA ASP A 84 17.11 2.53 -11.76
C ASP A 84 16.36 3.65 -12.53
N ASP A 85 15.46 3.28 -13.45
CA ASP A 85 14.69 4.26 -14.25
C ASP A 85 13.33 4.65 -13.65
N ALA A 86 12.83 3.87 -12.69
CA ALA A 86 11.62 4.14 -11.92
C ALA A 86 11.69 3.46 -10.54
N VAL A 87 10.80 3.81 -9.61
CA VAL A 87 10.67 3.10 -8.33
C VAL A 87 9.39 2.28 -8.34
N PHE A 88 9.49 0.98 -8.03
CA PHE A 88 8.34 0.10 -7.86
C PHE A 88 8.26 -0.44 -6.44
N PHE A 89 7.07 -0.34 -5.85
CA PHE A 89 6.75 -0.87 -4.53
C PHE A 89 5.71 -2.00 -4.66
N PRO A 90 6.11 -3.28 -4.47
CA PRO A 90 5.23 -4.42 -4.64
C PRO A 90 4.22 -4.58 -3.49
N GLY A 91 4.50 -3.97 -2.34
CA GLY A 91 3.72 -4.13 -1.11
C GLY A 91 3.80 -5.54 -0.53
N THR A 92 3.01 -5.77 0.52
CA THR A 92 3.05 -7.01 1.31
C THR A 92 2.57 -8.23 0.53
N ALA A 93 1.75 -8.06 -0.50
CA ALA A 93 1.21 -9.15 -1.32
C ALA A 93 2.29 -10.07 -1.91
N ALA A 94 3.48 -9.53 -2.21
CA ALA A 94 4.60 -10.31 -2.74
C ALA A 94 5.20 -11.32 -1.73
N LEU A 95 4.89 -11.24 -0.43
CA LEU A 95 5.33 -12.22 0.58
C LEU A 95 4.29 -13.26 0.96
N MET A 96 3.10 -13.23 0.37
CA MET A 96 1.97 -13.94 0.96
C MET A 96 1.84 -15.39 0.53
N ASP A 97 2.45 -15.78 -0.60
CA ASP A 97 2.36 -17.15 -1.11
C ASP A 97 2.86 -18.21 -0.13
N PRO A 98 4.00 -18.02 0.59
CA PRO A 98 4.44 -18.98 1.60
C PRO A 98 3.48 -19.17 2.78
N PHE A 99 2.61 -18.20 3.05
CA PHE A 99 1.65 -18.24 4.16
C PHE A 99 0.28 -18.78 3.73
N PHE A 100 -0.09 -18.55 2.47
CA PHE A 100 -1.34 -19.03 1.90
C PHE A 100 -1.01 -20.00 0.77
N ASP A 101 -0.96 -21.28 1.12
CA ASP A 101 -0.86 -22.39 0.15
C ASP A 101 -2.17 -22.51 -0.65
N ARG A 102 -2.42 -21.54 -1.53
CA ARG A 102 -3.65 -21.43 -2.32
C ARG A 102 -3.43 -20.77 -3.68
N GLU A 103 -4.21 -21.19 -4.66
CA GLU A 103 -4.30 -20.54 -5.97
C GLU A 103 -5.51 -19.58 -6.05
N PRO A 104 -5.38 -18.44 -6.76
CA PRO A 104 -4.13 -17.90 -7.32
C PRO A 104 -3.18 -17.40 -6.21
N GLU A 105 -1.88 -17.51 -6.48
CA GLU A 105 -0.81 -16.90 -5.67
C GLU A 105 -1.06 -15.39 -5.52
N TYR A 106 -0.83 -14.86 -4.33
CA TYR A 106 -0.95 -13.44 -4.03
C TYR A 106 0.11 -12.60 -4.74
N ALA A 107 1.30 -13.16 -4.97
CA ALA A 107 2.39 -12.45 -5.65
C ALA A 107 2.18 -12.29 -7.16
N VAL A 108 1.19 -12.94 -7.76
CA VAL A 108 0.88 -12.80 -9.20
C VAL A 108 0.56 -11.35 -9.56
N GLY A 109 -0.13 -10.62 -8.68
CA GLY A 109 -0.44 -9.21 -8.87
C GLY A 109 0.80 -8.32 -9.03
N PRO A 110 1.68 -8.23 -8.01
CA PRO A 110 2.90 -7.44 -8.13
C PRO A 110 3.85 -7.96 -9.23
N HIS A 111 3.84 -9.26 -9.55
CA HIS A 111 4.63 -9.81 -10.66
C HIS A 111 4.12 -9.30 -12.01
N ALA A 112 2.82 -9.37 -12.25
CA ALA A 112 2.21 -8.85 -13.47
C ALA A 112 2.43 -7.35 -13.62
N ALA A 113 2.38 -6.58 -12.51
CA ALA A 113 2.70 -5.16 -12.51
C ALA A 113 4.12 -4.87 -13.01
N LEU A 114 5.12 -5.62 -12.54
CA LEU A 114 6.50 -5.50 -13.03
C LEU A 114 6.62 -5.84 -14.52
N LEU A 115 5.98 -6.91 -14.97
CA LEU A 115 5.99 -7.29 -16.39
C LEU A 115 5.37 -6.21 -17.27
N LEU A 116 4.29 -5.57 -16.82
CA LEU A 116 3.68 -4.44 -17.53
C LEU A 116 4.61 -3.24 -17.61
N LEU A 117 5.33 -2.92 -16.53
CA LEU A 117 6.34 -1.86 -16.53
C LEU A 117 7.50 -2.19 -17.48
N ASN A 118 7.99 -3.44 -17.47
CA ASN A 118 9.02 -3.89 -18.40
C ASN A 118 8.56 -3.84 -19.87
N ALA A 119 7.32 -4.23 -20.15
CA ALA A 119 6.72 -4.10 -21.47
C ALA A 119 6.58 -2.64 -21.92
N ALA A 120 6.39 -1.71 -20.98
CA ALA A 120 6.42 -0.26 -21.21
C ALA A 120 7.85 0.32 -21.34
N GLY A 121 8.89 -0.52 -21.34
CA GLY A 121 10.28 -0.11 -21.48
C GLY A 121 10.96 0.35 -20.18
N LEU A 122 10.31 0.20 -19.02
CA LEU A 122 10.86 0.57 -17.72
C LEU A 122 11.50 -0.63 -17.03
N ARG A 123 12.58 -0.39 -16.29
CA ARG A 123 13.35 -1.35 -15.48
C ARG A 123 13.41 -0.78 -14.06
N PRO A 124 12.33 -0.91 -13.28
CA PRO A 124 12.23 -0.21 -12.02
C PRO A 124 13.17 -0.79 -10.96
N ARG A 125 13.60 0.06 -10.04
CA ARG A 125 14.18 -0.32 -8.75
C ARG A 125 13.04 -0.83 -7.87
N VAL A 126 13.16 -2.06 -7.40
CA VAL A 126 12.17 -2.66 -6.50
C VAL A 126 12.55 -2.32 -5.05
N VAL A 127 11.68 -1.59 -4.36
CA VAL A 127 11.83 -1.33 -2.92
C VAL A 127 10.87 -2.25 -2.18
N GLY A 128 11.42 -3.24 -1.48
CA GLY A 128 10.65 -4.17 -0.67
C GLY A 128 10.20 -3.56 0.65
N GLY A 129 9.02 -3.94 1.12
CA GLY A 129 8.52 -3.58 2.45
C GLY A 129 6.99 -3.59 2.52
N THR A 130 6.49 -3.36 3.72
CA THR A 130 5.06 -3.12 3.98
C THR A 130 4.79 -1.62 4.10
N SER A 131 3.67 -1.14 3.56
CA SER A 131 3.28 0.29 3.71
C SER A 131 2.74 0.61 5.10
N GLY A 132 2.49 -0.41 5.94
CA GLY A 132 1.93 -0.23 7.27
C GLY A 132 0.47 0.22 7.29
N HIS A 133 -0.24 0.20 6.16
CA HIS A 133 -1.63 0.66 6.12
C HIS A 133 -2.52 -0.10 7.12
N ASP A 134 -2.33 -1.41 7.27
CA ASP A 134 -3.02 -2.20 8.29
C ASP A 134 -2.65 -1.79 9.71
N LEU A 135 -1.38 -1.48 10.00
CA LEU A 135 -0.97 -0.97 11.32
C LEU A 135 -1.73 0.31 11.64
N TRP A 136 -1.77 1.25 10.69
CA TRP A 136 -2.47 2.51 10.86
C TRP A 136 -3.97 2.33 11.09
N TYR A 137 -4.65 1.59 10.20
CA TYR A 137 -6.10 1.41 10.25
C TYR A 137 -6.59 0.53 11.41
N GLN A 138 -5.68 -0.22 12.02
CA GLN A 138 -5.93 -1.02 13.23
C GLN A 138 -5.42 -0.35 14.52
N GLY A 139 -4.89 0.87 14.44
CA GLY A 139 -4.51 1.67 15.60
C GLY A 139 -3.17 1.30 16.25
N TYR A 140 -2.29 0.60 15.54
CA TYR A 140 -0.91 0.30 15.94
C TYR A 140 0.02 1.46 15.54
N PHE A 141 -0.22 2.64 16.11
CA PHE A 141 0.44 3.87 15.66
C PHE A 141 1.94 3.92 15.97
N GLU A 142 2.39 3.31 17.07
CA GLU A 142 3.81 3.30 17.42
C GLU A 142 4.59 2.36 16.50
N GLU A 143 4.03 1.19 16.22
CA GLU A 143 4.57 0.24 15.24
C GLU A 143 4.58 0.84 13.84
N PHE A 144 3.51 1.55 13.46
CA PHE A 144 3.45 2.28 12.19
C PHE A 144 4.56 3.33 12.09
N ARG A 145 4.77 4.13 13.14
CA ARG A 145 5.83 5.14 13.18
C ARG A 145 7.22 4.51 13.07
N ALA A 146 7.48 3.44 13.82
CA ALA A 146 8.74 2.71 13.77
C ALA A 146 8.99 2.09 12.38
N LEU A 147 7.95 1.61 11.71
CA LEU A 147 8.02 1.17 10.32
C LEU A 147 8.35 2.34 9.37
N SER A 148 7.66 3.48 9.50
CA SER A 148 7.89 4.68 8.68
C SER A 148 9.34 5.15 8.77
N GLU A 149 9.92 5.19 9.98
CA GLU A 149 11.31 5.59 10.23
C GLU A 149 12.34 4.73 9.47
N ARG A 150 11.93 3.53 9.01
CA ARG A 150 12.77 2.62 8.23
C ARG A 150 12.41 2.62 6.75
N LEU A 151 11.13 2.62 6.41
CA LEU A 151 10.65 2.53 5.02
C LEU A 151 10.88 3.83 4.24
N VAL A 152 10.58 4.98 4.85
CA VAL A 152 10.62 6.28 4.17
C VAL A 152 12.02 6.57 3.62
N PRO A 153 13.12 6.42 4.39
CA PRO A 153 14.46 6.62 3.84
C PRO A 153 14.79 5.73 2.64
N LEU A 154 14.35 4.46 2.66
CA LEU A 154 14.60 3.53 1.54
C LEU A 154 13.89 3.97 0.25
N LEU A 155 12.67 4.51 0.39
CA LEU A 155 11.91 5.05 -0.73
C LEU A 155 12.50 6.37 -1.23
N GLU A 156 12.90 7.27 -0.33
CA GLU A 156 13.56 8.53 -0.68
C GLU A 156 14.89 8.30 -1.41
N ASP A 157 15.72 7.37 -0.93
CA ASP A 157 16.98 6.98 -1.58
C ASP A 157 16.72 6.40 -2.98
N ALA A 158 15.67 5.59 -3.13
CA ALA A 158 15.28 5.04 -4.43
C ALA A 158 14.81 6.13 -5.39
N LEU A 159 14.01 7.08 -4.89
CA LEU A 159 13.50 8.21 -5.67
C LEU A 159 14.62 9.13 -6.13
N GLU A 160 15.61 9.40 -5.28
CA GLU A 160 16.80 10.19 -5.65
C GLU A 160 17.58 9.49 -6.79
N ALA A 161 17.73 8.18 -6.71
CA ALA A 161 18.42 7.39 -7.73
C ALA A 161 17.71 7.38 -9.09
N THR A 162 16.38 7.54 -9.12
CA THR A 162 15.56 7.46 -10.35
C THR A 162 15.03 8.83 -10.82
N ASN A 163 15.75 9.92 -10.52
CA ASN A 163 15.37 11.30 -10.91
C ASN A 163 14.02 11.81 -10.35
N GLY A 164 13.54 11.27 -9.22
CA GLY A 164 12.43 11.85 -8.46
C GLY A 164 11.03 11.66 -9.06
N GLY A 165 10.82 10.65 -9.91
CA GLY A 165 9.48 10.23 -10.36
C GLY A 165 8.57 9.77 -9.22
N PRO A 166 7.34 9.27 -9.48
CA PRO A 166 6.52 8.69 -8.42
C PRO A 166 6.96 7.27 -8.07
N VAL A 167 6.71 6.84 -6.83
CA VAL A 167 6.70 5.42 -6.45
C VAL A 167 5.47 4.75 -7.05
N ILE A 168 5.69 3.78 -7.93
CA ILE A 168 4.64 3.02 -8.59
C ILE A 168 4.25 1.85 -7.70
N CYS A 169 2.99 1.80 -7.29
CA CYS A 169 2.47 0.75 -6.42
C CYS A 169 1.57 -0.20 -7.19
N HIS A 170 1.68 -1.50 -6.91
CA HIS A 170 0.73 -2.49 -7.42
C HIS A 170 -0.67 -2.33 -6.81
N SER A 171 -0.78 -2.01 -5.52
CA SER A 171 -2.06 -1.92 -4.82
C SER A 171 -2.47 -0.46 -4.57
N ALA A 172 -3.78 -0.20 -4.59
CA ALA A 172 -4.33 1.11 -4.26
C ALA A 172 -4.14 1.48 -2.79
N GLU A 173 -4.14 0.48 -1.90
CA GLU A 173 -3.93 0.66 -0.46
C GLU A 173 -2.51 1.13 -0.16
N ASP A 174 -1.50 0.53 -0.80
CA ASP A 174 -0.11 0.97 -0.68
C ASP A 174 0.08 2.37 -1.28
N ALA A 175 -0.47 2.63 -2.47
CA ALA A 175 -0.41 3.96 -3.08
C ALA A 175 -1.02 5.04 -2.16
N HIS A 176 -2.17 4.74 -1.56
CA HIS A 176 -2.83 5.62 -0.60
C HIS A 176 -2.00 5.80 0.68
N ALA A 177 -1.49 4.72 1.26
CA ALA A 177 -0.72 4.80 2.49
C ALA A 177 0.59 5.57 2.30
N LEU A 178 1.36 5.25 1.27
CA LEU A 178 2.60 5.96 0.94
C LEU A 178 2.34 7.46 0.72
N ARG A 179 1.30 7.81 -0.04
CA ARG A 179 0.98 9.21 -0.32
C ARG A 179 0.39 9.97 0.87
N ASP A 180 -0.66 9.43 1.46
CA ASP A 180 -1.52 10.19 2.36
C ASP A 180 -1.15 9.98 3.84
N LEU A 181 -0.37 8.94 4.17
CA LEU A 181 0.12 8.68 5.54
C LEU A 181 1.63 8.93 5.68
N HIS A 182 2.43 8.61 4.66
CA HIS A 182 3.89 8.80 4.70
C HIS A 182 4.38 10.06 3.96
N GLY A 183 3.53 10.71 3.15
CA GLY A 183 3.92 11.90 2.38
C GLY A 183 4.82 11.62 1.17
N ILE A 184 4.93 10.36 0.74
CA ILE A 184 5.72 9.95 -0.42
C ILE A 184 4.92 10.21 -1.71
N ASN A 185 5.57 10.73 -2.76
CA ASN A 185 4.94 10.84 -4.08
C ASN A 185 4.68 9.43 -4.65
N ALA A 186 3.50 8.87 -4.41
CA ALA A 186 3.14 7.51 -4.80
C ALA A 186 1.84 7.48 -5.61
N VAL A 187 1.81 6.61 -6.63
CA VAL A 187 0.68 6.40 -7.54
C VAL A 187 0.37 4.93 -7.68
N HIS A 188 -0.90 4.60 -7.94
CA HIS A 188 -1.26 3.25 -8.36
C HIS A 188 -0.83 3.01 -9.80
N LEU A 189 -0.47 1.78 -10.15
CA LEU A 189 -0.06 1.39 -11.50
C LEU A 189 -1.02 1.90 -12.59
N SER A 190 -2.34 1.79 -12.38
CA SER A 190 -3.32 2.27 -13.38
C SER A 190 -3.20 3.78 -13.64
N GLN A 191 -2.96 4.58 -12.59
CA GLN A 191 -2.81 6.03 -12.72
C GLN A 191 -1.51 6.39 -13.44
N PHE A 192 -0.45 5.61 -13.20
CA PHE A 192 0.80 5.76 -13.92
C PHE A 192 0.62 5.47 -15.42
N LEU A 193 -0.05 4.36 -15.75
CA LEU A 193 -0.27 3.94 -17.15
C LEU A 193 -1.22 4.87 -17.92
N GLU A 194 -2.23 5.46 -17.27
CA GLU A 194 -3.12 6.46 -17.91
C GLU A 194 -2.35 7.67 -18.48
N GLY A 195 -1.21 8.02 -17.88
CA GLY A 195 -0.34 9.11 -18.32
C GLY A 195 0.85 8.69 -19.19
N THR A 196 1.01 7.39 -19.47
CA THR A 196 2.19 6.84 -20.14
C THR A 196 1.84 6.38 -21.56
N ASP A 197 2.59 6.88 -22.55
CA ASP A 197 2.57 6.30 -23.90
C ASP A 197 3.35 4.98 -23.87
N LEU A 198 2.63 3.86 -23.97
CA LEU A 198 3.21 2.51 -23.91
C LEU A 198 3.89 2.10 -25.23
N GLY A 199 3.89 2.98 -26.23
CA GLY A 199 4.35 2.66 -27.57
C GLY A 199 3.39 1.73 -28.31
N GLU A 200 3.64 1.52 -29.61
CA GLU A 200 2.99 0.42 -30.32
C GLU A 200 3.55 -0.90 -29.77
N GLY A 201 2.65 -1.79 -29.33
CA GLY A 201 3.03 -3.12 -28.85
C GLY A 201 3.88 -3.87 -29.89
N PRO A 202 4.56 -4.97 -29.49
CA PRO A 202 5.38 -5.73 -30.41
C PRO A 202 4.57 -6.10 -31.66
N ALA A 203 5.08 -5.72 -32.83
CA ALA A 203 4.48 -6.11 -34.10
C ALA A 203 4.44 -7.65 -34.15
N GLU A 204 3.24 -8.20 -34.36
CA GLU A 204 3.01 -9.65 -34.51
C GLU A 204 3.85 -10.28 -35.63
#